data_AF-A0A9W6MDW8-F1
#
_entry.id   AF-A0A9W6MDW8-F1
#
_cell.length_a   1.000
_cell.length_b   1.000
_cell.length_c   1.000
_cell.angle_alpha   90.00
_cell.angle_beta   90.00
_cell.angle_gamma   90.00
#
_symmetry.space_group_name_H-M   'P 1'
#
loop_
_entity.id
_entity.type
_entity.pdbx_description
1 polymer ?
#
loop_
_entity_poly.entity_id
_entity_poly.type
_entity_poly.pdbx_seq_one_letter_code
_entity_poly.pdbx_strand_id
1 'polypeptide(L)' 'MRTLGAFLGHGGSWNACAERLHAHVNTARYRIRRVDELTGRDLSTMADRVDLFLALQAH' A
#
# COMPACT_ATOMS: atom_id res chain seq x y z
N MET A 1 4.97 1.04 8.46
CA MET A 1 4.10 0.01 7.86
C MET A 1 2.59 0.29 7.89
N ARG A 2 2.07 1.28 8.63
CA ARG A 2 0.61 1.53 8.73
C ARG A 2 -0.11 1.79 7.39
N THR A 3 0.48 2.59 6.49
CA THR A 3 -0.14 2.91 5.18
C THR A 3 -0.17 1.71 4.23
N LEU A 4 0.96 0.99 4.10
CA LEU A 4 1.04 -0.18 3.23
C LEU A 4 0.12 -1.30 3.71
N GLY A 5 0.09 -1.59 5.01
CA GLY A 5 -0.83 -2.57 5.58
C GLY A 5 -2.31 -2.21 5.36
N ALA A 6 -2.68 -0.93 5.54
CA ALA A 6 -4.04 -0.47 5.26
C ALA A 6 -4.39 -0.57 3.76
N PHE A 7 -3.46 -0.24 2.87
CA PHE A 7 -3.64 -0.36 1.43
C PHE A 7 -3.86 -1.81 1.00
N LEU A 8 -2.99 -2.72 1.43
CA LEU A 8 -3.07 -4.14 1.10
C LEU A 8 -4.31 -4.80 1.74
N GLY A 9 -4.64 -4.45 2.99
CA GLY A 9 -5.85 -4.92 3.68
C GLY A 9 -7.16 -4.45 3.03
N HIS A 10 -7.13 -3.43 2.17
CA HIS A 10 -8.27 -2.96 1.38
C HIS A 10 -8.11 -3.26 -0.12
N GLY A 11 -7.38 -4.31 -0.48
CA GLY A 11 -7.27 -4.78 -1.87
C GLY A 11 -6.54 -3.82 -2.82
N GLY A 12 -5.76 -2.89 -2.27
CA GLY A 12 -5.10 -1.83 -3.05
C GLY A 12 -5.99 -0.64 -3.39
N SER A 13 -7.08 -0.44 -2.66
CA SER A 13 -7.95 0.73 -2.83
C SER A 13 -7.34 1.98 -2.19
N TRP A 14 -7.05 2.98 -3.03
CA TRP A 14 -6.60 4.30 -2.60
C TRP A 14 -7.58 5.01 -1.69
N ASN A 15 -8.88 4.95 -2.04
CA ASN A 15 -9.93 5.64 -1.32
C ASN A 15 -10.17 5.00 0.05
N ALA A 16 -10.29 3.67 0.10
CA ALA A 16 -10.49 2.97 1.37
C ALA A 16 -9.27 3.12 2.30
N CYS A 17 -8.05 3.08 1.74
CA CYS A 17 -6.83 3.35 2.50
C CYS A 17 -6.82 4.78 3.06
N ALA A 18 -7.17 5.78 2.24
CA ALA A 18 -7.23 7.18 2.64
C ALA A 18 -8.27 7.40 3.76
N GLU A 19 -9.47 6.83 3.61
CA GLU A 19 -10.54 6.87 4.60
C GLU A 19 -10.10 6.23 5.93
N ARG A 20 -9.56 5.01 5.88
CA ARG A 20 -9.05 4.26 7.04
C ARG A 20 -7.97 5.01 7.81
N LEU A 21 -7.15 5.80 7.10
CA LEU A 21 -6.04 6.56 7.66
C LEU A 21 -6.41 8.01 8.01
N HIS A 22 -7.66 8.44 7.75
CA HIS A 22 -8.11 9.83 7.83
C HIS A 22 -7.16 10.79 7.09
N ALA A 23 -6.71 10.38 5.90
CA ALA A 23 -5.81 11.15 5.05
C ALA A 23 -6.49 11.50 3.74
N HIS A 24 -6.02 12.57 3.08
CA HIS A 24 -6.46 12.88 1.73
C HIS A 24 -5.99 11.78 0.75
N VAL A 25 -6.78 11.46 -0.28
CA VAL A 25 -6.47 10.41 -1.25
C VAL A 25 -5.11 10.63 -1.95
N ASN A 26 -4.77 11.89 -2.26
CA ASN A 26 -3.47 12.22 -2.85
C ASN A 26 -2.30 11.91 -1.90
N THR A 27 -2.49 12.08 -0.60
CA THR A 27 -1.48 11.71 0.40
C THR A 27 -1.31 10.19 0.48
N ALA A 28 -2.41 9.42 0.43
CA ALA A 28 -2.33 7.96 0.36
C ALA A 28 -1.59 7.50 -0.91
N ARG A 29 -1.94 8.09 -2.07
CA ARG A 29 -1.27 7.84 -3.36
C ARG A 29 0.22 8.10 -3.29
N TYR A 30 0.61 9.28 -2.79
CA TYR A 30 2.02 9.64 -2.65
C TYR A 30 2.78 8.64 -1.77
N ARG A 31 2.20 8.25 -0.64
CA ARG A 31 2.87 7.34 0.31
C ARG A 31 3.10 5.95 -0.27
N ILE A 32 2.16 5.41 -1.04
CA ILE A 32 2.34 4.08 -1.66
C ILE A 32 3.27 4.16 -2.87
N ARG A 33 3.21 5.22 -3.68
CA ARG A 33 4.21 5.44 -4.74
C ARG A 33 5.62 5.50 -4.17
N ARG A 34 5.76 6.10 -2.97
CA ARG A 34 7.03 6.09 -2.23
C ARG A 34 7.45 4.68 -1.78
N VAL A 35 6.49 3.80 -1.46
CA VAL A 35 6.78 2.39 -1.17
C VAL A 35 7.25 1.68 -2.43
N ASP A 36 6.62 1.91 -3.59
CA ASP A 36 7.06 1.35 -4.88
C ASP A 36 8.54 1.70 -5.15
N GLU A 37 8.88 2.99 -5.03
CA GLU A 37 10.25 3.48 -5.20
C GLU A 37 11.26 2.83 -4.24
N LEU A 38 10.88 2.65 -2.97
CA LEU A 38 11.77 2.11 -1.94
C LEU A 38 11.93 0.59 -2.00
N THR A 39 10.94 -0.11 -2.55
CA THR A 39 10.92 -1.58 -2.60
C THR A 39 11.24 -2.13 -3.99
N GLY A 40 11.22 -1.30 -5.03
CA GLY A 40 11.37 -1.72 -6.42
C GLY A 40 10.20 -2.56 -6.94
N ARG A 41 9.04 -2.48 -6.29
CA ARG A 41 7.83 -3.25 -6.58
C ARG A 41 6.76 -2.34 -7.19
N ASP A 42 5.91 -2.88 -8.05
CA ASP A 42 4.78 -2.15 -8.62
C ASP A 42 3.48 -2.53 -7.89
N LEU A 43 3.08 -1.73 -6.90
CA LEU A 43 1.83 -1.90 -6.17
C LEU A 43 0.57 -1.62 -7.02
N SER A 44 0.68 -1.37 -8.32
CA SER A 44 -0.45 -1.47 -9.25
C SER A 44 -0.78 -2.93 -9.61
N THR A 45 0.18 -3.86 -9.52
CA THR A 45 0.00 -5.27 -9.86
C THR A 45 -0.41 -6.11 -8.66
N MET A 46 -1.18 -7.17 -8.92
CA MET A 46 -1.56 -8.11 -7.86
C MET A 46 -0.37 -8.93 -7.36
N ALA A 47 0.54 -9.33 -8.26
CA ALA A 47 1.69 -10.15 -7.91
C ALA A 47 2.59 -9.44 -6.87
N ASP A 48 2.98 -8.20 -7.14
CA ASP A 48 3.84 -7.45 -6.22
C ASP A 48 3.12 -7.07 -4.92
N ARG A 49 1.80 -6.86 -4.95
CA ARG A 49 1.01 -6.67 -3.72
C ARG A 49 1.05 -7.92 -2.84
N VAL A 50 0.91 -9.11 -3.42
CA VAL A 50 0.97 -10.37 -2.68
C VAL A 50 2.37 -10.57 -2.10
N ASP A 51 3.42 -10.35 -2.89
CA ASP A 51 4.80 -10.46 -2.42
C ASP A 51 5.06 -9.54 -1.21
N LEU A 52 4.66 -8.27 -1.31
CA LEU A 52 4.82 -7.31 -0.20
C LEU A 52 3.92 -7.63 0.99
N PHE A 53 2.72 -8.17 0.77
CA PHE A 53 1.85 -8.63 1.85
C PHE A 53 2.49 -9.77 2.63
N LEU A 54 3.02 -10.78 1.94
CA LEU A 54 3.70 -11.91 2.57
C LEU A 54 4.97 -11.44 3.31
N ALA A 55 5.76 -10.56 2.69
CA ALA A 55 6.94 -9.98 3.34
C ALA A 55 6.59 -9.22 4.63
N LEU A 56 5.44 -8.54 4.68
CA LEU A 56 4.94 -7.86 5.88
C LEU A 56 4.45 -8.80 6.98
N GLN A 57 4.03 -10.04 6.65
CA GLN A 57 3.57 -11.03 7.64
C GLN A 57 4.72 -11.91 8.17
N ALA A 58 5.82 -12.01 7.42
CA ALA A 58 6.99 -12.79 7.80
C ALA A 58 7.93 -12.07 8.80
N HIS A 59 7.60 -10.83 9.19
CA HIS A 59 8.34 -9.97 10.11
C HIS A 59 7.47 -9.59 11.31
#